data_AF-A0A090RX93-F1
#
_entry.id   AF-A0A090RX93-F1
#
_cell.length_a   1.000
_cell.length_b   1.000
_cell.length_c   1.000
_cell.angle_alpha   90.00
_cell.angle_beta   90.00
_cell.angle_gamma   90.00
#
_symmetry.space_group_name_H-M   'P 1'
#
loop_
_entity.id
_entity.type
_entity.pdbx_description
1 polymer ?
#
loop_
_entity_poly.entity_id
_entity_poly.type
_entity_poly.pdbx_seq_one_letter_code
_entity_poly.pdbx_strand_id
1 'polypeptide(L)'
;MKIGGGSARSYFLHLQEKNKLGQALCLLSKGTEEGQEIRLTGRRFALTLGEPVRFNLLTSTHDYFGEHQKVQNGLMTHIDPDQFNPLPPYISTLQGNEKQLNANQKERVEVQLACQLTEVGTLKIECVSVEDEQQRWELEFEVRNQQAQEETIQAHPGLEPSKALISRLYSGNKNSADSKEIKILAKSLEKSLGKKDEWDFHTLRSLVDSFSLGRKRRRRSEQHEKNWLRLTGFCMRPGFGDATDSWRIEQIWGLYQQGIQFQNAQGWSDWWTFWRRVSGGLNEEQQEVILGDIAKYLHPGAMKNAKTFQGAKDKGYEAMVRLSASLENLYVDDKVLLATWYLSKAINQSQFEQAHWWALGRLASRTPLYGSQHNVVTREQVEQWLPKLLEQNWIKEPMAAFACVLMCRKTGDRSLDVSDDYRTQVLDKLKASKAPSNWLELVAEVKELSESDSKKLFGDALPAGLHLLKD
;
A
#
# COMPACT_ATOMS: atom_id res chain seq x y z
N MET A 1 47.48 13.87 9.96
CA MET A 1 47.24 13.30 8.63
C MET A 1 45.86 12.66 8.63
N LYS A 2 44.83 13.33 8.09
CA LYS A 2 43.56 12.65 7.78
C LYS A 2 43.78 11.91 6.46
N ILE A 3 43.72 10.58 6.48
CA ILE A 3 43.67 9.78 5.26
C ILE A 3 42.24 9.92 4.74
N GLY A 4 42.00 10.91 3.87
CA GLY A 4 40.68 11.13 3.28
C GLY A 4 40.38 10.03 2.27
N GLY A 5 39.45 9.13 2.60
CA GLY A 5 38.93 8.13 1.68
C GLY A 5 37.86 8.74 0.78
N GLY A 6 38.25 9.60 -0.17
CA GLY A 6 37.33 10.18 -1.15
C GLY A 6 36.52 9.11 -1.88
N SER A 7 35.43 9.51 -2.54
CA SER A 7 34.45 8.58 -3.11
C SER A 7 35.09 7.41 -3.87
N ALA A 8 34.78 6.16 -3.49
CA ALA A 8 35.33 4.96 -4.12
C ALA A 8 34.85 4.75 -5.57
N ARG A 9 33.77 5.42 -5.97
CA ARG A 9 33.10 5.30 -7.27
C ARG A 9 32.52 6.63 -7.73
N SER A 10 32.27 6.74 -9.03
CA SER A 10 31.58 7.88 -9.62
C SER A 10 30.07 7.64 -9.60
N TYR A 11 29.28 8.66 -9.30
CA TYR A 11 27.82 8.64 -9.29
C TYR A 11 27.26 9.40 -10.48
N PHE A 12 26.20 8.88 -11.08
CA PHE A 12 25.58 9.42 -12.28
C PHE A 12 24.07 9.48 -12.16
N LEU A 13 23.46 10.49 -12.79
CA LEU A 13 22.03 10.58 -13.01
C LEU A 13 21.68 9.98 -14.38
N HIS A 14 20.76 9.03 -14.39
CA HIS A 14 20.20 8.46 -15.62
C HIS A 14 19.14 9.39 -16.20
N LEU A 15 19.45 9.97 -17.36
CA LEU A 15 18.52 10.73 -18.19
C LEU A 15 17.89 9.79 -19.22
N GLN A 16 16.63 9.43 -18.99
CA GLN A 16 15.89 8.52 -19.87
C GLN A 16 15.55 9.17 -21.21
N GLU A 17 15.74 8.42 -22.30
CA GLU A 17 15.28 8.80 -23.64
C GLU A 17 14.23 7.79 -24.13
N LYS A 18 13.23 8.25 -24.90
CA LYS A 18 12.21 7.35 -25.46
C LYS A 18 12.86 6.32 -26.39
N ASN A 19 12.64 5.03 -26.11
CA ASN A 19 13.10 3.88 -26.90
C ASN A 19 14.63 3.70 -26.99
N LYS A 20 15.41 4.24 -26.04
CA LYS A 20 16.87 4.03 -25.93
C LYS A 20 17.28 3.90 -24.45
N LEU A 21 18.48 3.37 -24.20
CA LEU A 21 19.05 3.27 -22.84
C LEU A 21 19.26 4.64 -22.17
N GLY A 22 19.34 5.73 -22.94
CA GLY A 22 19.47 7.11 -22.43
C GLY A 22 20.91 7.55 -22.23
N GLN A 23 21.10 8.63 -21.47
CA GLN A 23 22.41 9.20 -21.15
C GLN A 23 22.66 9.20 -19.64
N ALA A 24 23.93 9.15 -19.24
CA ALA A 24 24.38 9.25 -17.86
C ALA A 24 25.11 10.58 -17.66
N LEU A 25 24.62 11.38 -16.71
CA LEU A 25 25.25 12.62 -16.27
C LEU A 25 26.04 12.38 -15.00
N CYS A 26 27.36 12.60 -15.01
CA CYS A 26 28.19 12.48 -13.82
C CYS A 26 27.81 13.56 -12.79
N LEU A 27 27.34 13.12 -11.63
CA LEU A 27 26.99 13.98 -10.51
C LEU A 27 28.21 14.24 -9.61
N LEU A 28 28.94 13.17 -9.31
CA LEU A 28 30.10 13.21 -8.41
C LEU A 28 31.12 12.17 -8.89
N SER A 29 32.32 12.62 -9.24
CA SER A 29 33.40 11.75 -9.71
C SER A 29 34.09 11.02 -8.55
N LYS A 30 34.58 9.81 -8.83
CA LYS A 30 35.47 9.05 -7.94
C LYS A 30 36.63 9.91 -7.46
N GLY A 31 36.96 9.80 -6.18
CA GLY A 31 38.00 10.59 -5.52
C GLY A 31 37.57 11.97 -5.01
N THR A 32 36.31 12.37 -5.20
CA THR A 32 35.78 13.61 -4.59
C THR A 32 35.84 13.50 -3.06
N GLU A 33 36.32 14.56 -2.39
CA GLU A 33 36.45 14.62 -0.94
C GLU A 33 35.07 14.69 -0.26
N GLU A 34 34.96 14.08 0.92
CA GLU A 34 33.78 14.21 1.78
C GLU A 34 33.58 15.68 2.20
N GLY A 35 32.33 16.09 2.37
CA GLY A 35 32.04 17.46 2.79
C GLY A 35 32.02 18.49 1.64
N GLN A 36 32.57 18.15 0.48
CA GLN A 36 32.65 19.08 -0.65
C GLN A 36 31.36 19.11 -1.47
N GLU A 37 30.68 20.26 -1.49
CA GLU A 37 29.55 20.50 -2.40
C GLU A 37 30.06 20.71 -3.84
N ILE A 38 29.52 19.93 -4.75
CA ILE A 38 29.73 20.04 -6.19
C ILE A 38 28.42 20.51 -6.83
N ARG A 39 28.44 21.73 -7.37
CA ARG A 39 27.29 22.29 -8.10
C ARG A 39 27.48 22.15 -9.60
N LEU A 40 26.53 21.50 -10.27
CA LEU A 40 26.56 21.29 -11.72
C LEU A 40 26.08 22.55 -12.48
N THR A 41 26.85 23.63 -12.40
CA THR A 41 26.46 24.94 -12.96
C THR A 41 26.31 24.95 -14.49
N GLY A 42 26.94 24.01 -15.19
CA GLY A 42 26.86 23.87 -16.65
C GLY A 42 25.52 23.35 -17.18
N ARG A 43 24.56 22.99 -16.33
CA ARG A 43 23.26 22.45 -16.75
C ARG A 43 22.12 22.95 -15.84
N ARG A 44 20.95 23.17 -16.42
CA ARG A 44 19.71 23.52 -15.70
C ARG A 44 18.64 22.48 -15.97
N PHE A 45 17.81 22.23 -14.97
CA PHE A 45 16.72 21.26 -15.00
C PHE A 45 15.40 21.96 -14.65
N ALA A 46 14.30 21.48 -15.21
CA ALA A 46 12.97 21.93 -14.82
C ALA A 46 12.41 20.99 -13.76
N LEU A 47 12.29 21.46 -12.52
CA LEU A 47 11.67 20.73 -11.43
C LEU A 47 10.17 21.05 -11.38
N THR A 48 9.32 20.03 -11.32
CA THR A 48 7.88 20.21 -11.12
C THR A 48 7.56 20.02 -9.65
N LEU A 49 7.09 21.08 -8.99
CA LEU A 49 6.76 21.04 -7.56
C LEU A 49 5.36 20.43 -7.35
N GLY A 50 5.17 19.75 -6.22
CA GLY A 50 3.93 19.05 -5.86
C GLY A 50 3.72 17.70 -6.56
N GLU A 51 4.67 17.23 -7.36
CA GLU A 51 4.67 15.88 -7.94
C GLU A 51 5.91 15.09 -7.46
N PRO A 52 5.78 13.77 -7.20
CA PRO A 52 6.93 12.95 -6.89
C PRO A 52 7.86 12.90 -8.11
N VAL A 53 9.12 13.28 -7.90
CA VAL A 53 10.15 13.20 -8.93
C VAL A 53 11.04 12.01 -8.61
N ARG A 54 11.20 11.13 -9.60
CA ARG A 54 12.06 9.95 -9.53
C ARG A 54 13.40 10.24 -10.20
N PHE A 55 14.48 10.17 -9.45
CA PHE A 55 15.85 10.23 -9.95
C PHE A 55 16.44 8.83 -9.97
N ASN A 56 16.67 8.28 -11.15
CA ASN A 56 17.36 7.01 -11.31
C ASN A 56 18.87 7.28 -11.28
N LEU A 57 19.58 6.68 -10.34
CA LEU A 57 21.02 6.86 -10.22
C LEU A 57 21.78 5.63 -10.70
N LEU A 58 22.99 5.86 -11.18
CA LEU A 58 23.93 4.83 -11.59
C LEU A 58 25.27 5.08 -10.88
N THR A 59 26.07 4.03 -10.74
CA THR A 59 27.44 4.11 -10.25
C THR A 59 28.41 3.44 -11.21
N SER A 60 29.65 3.91 -11.23
CA SER A 60 30.71 3.25 -11.97
C SER A 60 32.06 3.40 -11.27
N THR A 61 32.90 2.38 -11.40
CA THR A 61 34.30 2.39 -10.95
C THR A 61 35.28 2.74 -12.07
N HIS A 62 34.80 2.89 -13.31
CA HIS A 62 35.58 3.23 -14.49
C HIS A 62 36.04 4.69 -14.44
N ASP A 63 37.29 4.93 -14.83
CA ASP A 63 37.89 6.28 -14.85
C ASP A 63 37.72 6.98 -16.21
N TYR A 64 37.28 6.26 -17.26
CA TYR A 64 37.11 6.76 -18.62
C TYR A 64 35.85 6.16 -19.28
N PHE A 65 35.19 6.95 -20.14
CA PHE A 65 34.04 6.53 -20.96
C PHE A 65 34.20 6.96 -22.42
N GLY A 66 33.56 6.24 -23.35
CA GLY A 66 33.57 6.55 -24.78
C GLY A 66 34.96 6.55 -25.42
N GLU A 67 35.26 7.56 -26.25
CA GLU A 67 36.58 7.78 -26.87
C GLU A 67 37.65 8.27 -25.85
N HIS A 68 37.83 7.54 -24.75
CA HIS A 68 38.80 7.86 -23.68
C HIS A 68 38.57 9.20 -22.96
N GLN A 69 37.32 9.64 -22.80
CA GLN A 69 37.02 10.82 -21.99
C GLN A 69 37.14 10.49 -20.51
N LYS A 70 38.01 11.20 -19.79
CA LYS A 70 38.18 11.04 -18.34
C LYS A 70 36.92 11.49 -17.60
N VAL A 71 36.50 10.72 -16.60
CA VAL A 71 35.34 11.07 -15.76
C VAL A 71 35.59 12.35 -14.98
N GLN A 72 34.67 13.29 -15.10
CA GLN A 72 34.64 14.53 -14.35
C GLN A 72 33.18 14.94 -14.05
N ASN A 73 32.97 15.72 -12.99
CA ASN A 73 31.65 16.24 -12.64
C ASN A 73 31.00 16.95 -13.83
N GLY A 74 29.75 16.61 -14.15
CA GLY A 74 29.00 17.16 -15.27
C GLY A 74 29.23 16.48 -16.63
N LEU A 75 30.13 15.49 -16.72
CA LEU A 75 30.32 14.67 -17.94
C LEU A 75 29.01 14.00 -18.34
N MET A 76 28.69 14.03 -19.63
CA MET A 76 27.57 13.28 -20.21
C MET A 76 28.11 12.18 -21.10
N THR A 77 27.64 10.96 -20.89
CA THR A 77 28.02 9.81 -21.72
C THR A 77 26.79 8.95 -22.02
N HIS A 78 26.87 8.12 -23.06
CA HIS A 78 25.88 7.09 -23.31
C HIS A 78 25.98 5.99 -22.25
N ILE A 79 24.83 5.42 -21.88
CA ILE A 79 24.77 4.32 -20.92
C ILE A 79 25.20 3.03 -21.63
N ASP A 80 26.23 2.41 -21.06
CA ASP A 80 26.69 1.07 -21.37
C ASP A 80 26.39 0.15 -20.16
N PRO A 81 25.49 -0.84 -20.28
CA PRO A 81 25.14 -1.75 -19.19
C PRO A 81 26.33 -2.46 -18.54
N ASP A 82 27.43 -2.65 -19.26
CA ASP A 82 28.62 -3.33 -18.73
C ASP A 82 29.49 -2.39 -17.87
N GLN A 83 29.27 -1.07 -17.96
CA GLN A 83 30.08 -0.04 -17.29
C GLN A 83 29.33 0.68 -16.16
N PHE A 84 28.02 0.50 -16.04
CA PHE A 84 27.17 1.17 -15.06
C PHE A 84 26.38 0.18 -14.21
N ASN A 85 26.39 0.38 -12.89
CA ASN A 85 25.55 -0.34 -11.95
C ASN A 85 24.44 0.58 -11.44
N PRO A 86 23.16 0.21 -11.55
CA PRO A 86 22.07 1.01 -11.00
C PRO A 86 22.14 1.14 -9.47
N LEU A 87 21.55 2.22 -8.96
CA LEU A 87 21.26 2.41 -7.55
C LEU A 87 19.74 2.53 -7.35
N PRO A 88 19.25 2.24 -6.13
CA PRO A 88 17.88 2.54 -5.75
C PRO A 88 17.53 3.99 -6.14
N PRO A 89 16.38 4.22 -6.80
CA PRO A 89 16.01 5.56 -7.21
C PRO A 89 15.73 6.42 -5.98
N TYR A 90 16.06 7.70 -6.07
CA TYR A 90 15.60 8.69 -5.11
C TYR A 90 14.23 9.17 -5.56
N ILE A 91 13.26 9.12 -4.66
CA ILE A 91 11.90 9.61 -4.89
C ILE A 91 11.61 10.64 -3.82
N SER A 92 11.33 11.87 -4.25
CA SER A 92 10.92 12.94 -3.32
C SER A 92 9.78 13.74 -3.93
N THR A 93 8.77 14.04 -3.10
CA THR A 93 7.70 14.98 -3.45
C THR A 93 8.12 16.36 -2.96
N LEU A 94 8.54 17.21 -3.88
CA LEU A 94 9.13 18.50 -3.55
C LEU A 94 8.03 19.55 -3.42
N GLN A 95 7.83 20.09 -2.22
CA GLN A 95 6.79 21.08 -1.94
C GLN A 95 7.08 22.41 -2.65
N GLY A 96 6.03 22.99 -3.23
CA GLY A 96 6.06 24.35 -3.77
C GLY A 96 5.47 25.36 -2.81
N ASN A 97 5.57 26.64 -3.16
CA ASN A 97 4.92 27.70 -2.39
C ASN A 97 3.41 27.62 -2.62
N GLU A 98 2.60 27.88 -1.59
CA GLU A 98 1.13 27.86 -1.63
C GLU A 98 0.53 28.95 -2.55
N LYS A 99 0.82 28.91 -3.85
CA LYS A 99 0.15 29.71 -4.87
C LYS A 99 -1.02 28.89 -5.40
N GLN A 100 -2.24 29.44 -5.34
CA GLN A 100 -3.41 28.86 -5.97
C GLN A 100 -3.24 28.84 -7.49
N LEU A 101 -2.66 27.76 -8.01
CA LEU A 101 -2.61 27.48 -9.44
C LEU A 101 -3.93 26.85 -9.87
N ASN A 102 -4.42 27.24 -11.06
CA ASN A 102 -5.58 26.58 -11.66
C ASN A 102 -5.28 25.08 -11.86
N ALA A 103 -6.29 24.21 -11.79
CA ALA A 103 -6.17 22.73 -11.78
C ALA A 103 -5.43 22.06 -12.97
N ASN A 104 -4.90 22.83 -13.93
CA ASN A 104 -4.09 22.40 -15.06
C ASN A 104 -2.72 23.12 -15.18
N GLN A 105 -2.35 23.98 -14.23
CA GLN A 105 -1.06 24.66 -14.21
C GLN A 105 -0.18 24.03 -13.14
N LYS A 106 0.99 23.51 -13.54
CA LYS A 106 1.99 22.96 -12.63
C LYS A 106 3.05 24.03 -12.35
N GLU A 107 3.44 24.20 -11.09
CA GLU A 107 4.57 25.04 -10.75
C GLU A 107 5.85 24.35 -11.24
N ARG A 108 6.61 25.03 -12.09
CA ARG A 108 7.90 24.55 -12.59
C ARG A 108 8.96 25.57 -12.24
N VAL A 109 10.04 25.11 -11.62
CA VAL A 109 11.18 25.95 -11.23
C VAL A 109 12.42 25.46 -11.96
N GLU A 110 13.24 26.40 -12.47
CA GLU A 110 14.56 26.07 -12.99
C GLU A 110 15.53 25.84 -11.82
N VAL A 111 16.16 24.67 -11.79
CA VAL A 111 17.08 24.25 -10.74
C VAL A 111 18.41 23.78 -11.31
N GLN A 112 19.45 23.86 -10.48
CA GLN A 112 20.73 23.18 -10.67
C GLN A 112 20.85 22.05 -9.65
N LEU A 113 21.57 21.00 -10.00
CA LEU A 113 21.86 19.92 -9.06
C LEU A 113 23.13 20.27 -8.27
N ALA A 114 23.02 20.23 -6.94
CA ALA A 114 24.13 20.23 -6.01
C ALA A 114 24.28 18.82 -5.43
N CYS A 115 25.50 18.30 -5.40
CA CYS A 115 25.79 16.94 -4.95
C CYS A 115 26.95 16.98 -3.97
N GLN A 116 26.91 16.13 -2.96
CA GLN A 116 27.96 16.06 -1.93
C GLN A 116 28.10 14.63 -1.43
N LEU A 117 29.33 14.21 -1.14
CA LEU A 117 29.56 12.99 -0.36
C LEU A 117 29.54 13.35 1.13
N THR A 118 28.62 12.77 1.88
CA THR A 118 28.51 12.96 3.34
C THR A 118 29.65 12.26 4.08
N GLU A 119 29.90 12.65 5.34
CA GLU A 119 30.93 12.03 6.20
C GLU A 119 30.65 10.54 6.51
N VAL A 120 29.42 10.08 6.28
CA VAL A 120 29.01 8.67 6.41
C VAL A 120 29.10 7.90 5.07
N GLY A 121 29.64 8.52 4.02
CA GLY A 121 29.85 7.89 2.70
C GLY A 121 28.61 7.80 1.81
N THR A 122 27.53 8.50 2.15
CA THR A 122 26.28 8.54 1.37
C THR A 122 26.24 9.75 0.44
N LEU A 123 25.72 9.58 -0.78
CA LEU A 123 25.51 10.67 -1.73
C LEU A 123 24.31 11.53 -1.28
N LYS A 124 24.54 12.83 -1.10
CA LYS A 124 23.49 13.84 -0.94
C LYS A 124 23.26 14.52 -2.28
N ILE A 125 21.99 14.71 -2.66
CA ILE A 125 21.61 15.47 -3.86
C ILE A 125 20.55 16.49 -3.49
N GLU A 126 20.73 17.72 -3.94
CA GLU A 126 19.79 18.82 -3.76
C GLU A 126 19.49 19.47 -5.12
N CYS A 127 18.22 19.82 -5.34
CA CYS A 127 17.86 20.78 -6.38
C CYS A 127 17.95 22.18 -5.80
N VAL A 128 18.79 23.05 -6.37
CA VAL A 128 18.99 24.45 -5.94
C VAL A 128 18.36 25.37 -6.98
N SER A 129 17.46 26.26 -6.56
CA SER A 129 16.85 27.24 -7.46
C SER A 129 17.91 28.12 -8.14
N VAL A 130 17.71 28.42 -9.42
CA VAL A 130 18.55 29.37 -10.16
C VAL A 130 18.21 30.82 -9.79
N GLU A 131 17.03 31.07 -9.24
CA GLU A 131 16.55 32.40 -8.84
C GLU A 131 16.88 32.74 -7.38
N ASP A 132 16.94 31.74 -6.49
CA ASP A 132 17.21 31.90 -5.06
C ASP A 132 18.05 30.73 -4.51
N GLU A 133 19.31 30.98 -4.15
CA GLU A 133 20.21 29.93 -3.66
C GLU A 133 19.82 29.35 -2.28
N GLN A 134 18.97 30.05 -1.53
CA GLN A 134 18.41 29.56 -0.26
C GLN A 134 17.26 28.58 -0.49
N GLN A 135 16.63 28.60 -1.67
CA GLN A 135 15.62 27.61 -2.04
C GLN A 135 16.28 26.33 -2.54
N ARG A 136 16.39 25.37 -1.61
CA ARG A 136 16.96 24.06 -1.83
C ARG A 136 15.95 22.97 -1.51
N TRP A 137 15.88 21.99 -2.39
CA TRP A 137 15.03 20.81 -2.23
C TRP A 137 15.90 19.56 -2.15
N GLU A 138 15.96 18.95 -0.97
CA GLU A 138 16.74 17.74 -0.72
C GLU A 138 16.04 16.49 -1.27
N LEU A 139 16.82 15.60 -1.89
CA LEU A 139 16.35 14.29 -2.31
C LEU A 139 16.72 13.27 -1.23
N GLU A 140 15.71 12.65 -0.61
CA GLU A 140 15.92 11.67 0.46
C GLU A 140 16.09 10.24 -0.10
N PHE A 141 16.97 9.48 0.57
CA PHE A 141 17.19 8.05 0.32
C PHE A 141 16.05 7.24 0.95
N GLU A 142 15.39 6.37 0.17
CA GLU A 142 14.49 5.38 0.75
C GLU A 142 15.32 4.22 1.32
N VAL A 143 15.60 4.25 2.63
CA VAL A 143 16.40 3.20 3.31
C VAL A 143 15.56 1.94 3.63
N ARG A 144 14.26 1.93 3.33
CA ARG A 144 13.33 0.88 3.79
C ARG A 144 12.83 -0.13 2.75
N ASN A 145 13.55 -0.34 1.65
CA ASN A 145 13.19 -1.42 0.70
C ASN A 145 14.39 -2.20 0.14
N GLN A 146 15.34 -2.61 1.00
CA GLN A 146 16.51 -3.40 0.61
C GLN A 146 16.24 -4.88 0.24
N GLN A 147 15.01 -5.26 -0.10
CA GLN A 147 14.69 -6.63 -0.57
C GLN A 147 13.88 -6.67 -1.87
N ALA A 148 13.94 -5.63 -2.71
CA ALA A 148 13.62 -5.83 -4.12
C ALA A 148 14.91 -6.20 -4.85
N GLN A 149 15.17 -7.50 -5.01
CA GLN A 149 16.13 -7.97 -6.02
C GLN A 149 15.78 -7.28 -7.34
N GLU A 150 16.77 -6.66 -7.97
CA GLU A 150 16.70 -6.14 -9.33
C GLU A 150 16.54 -7.31 -10.30
N GLU A 151 15.37 -7.91 -10.35
CA GLU A 151 14.88 -8.47 -11.58
C GLU A 151 14.47 -7.28 -12.45
N THR A 152 15.09 -7.12 -13.60
CA THR A 152 14.49 -6.34 -14.70
C THR A 152 13.08 -6.87 -14.89
N ILE A 153 12.07 -6.20 -14.29
CA ILE A 153 10.70 -6.68 -14.34
C ILE A 153 10.28 -6.61 -15.80
N GLN A 154 10.33 -7.76 -16.47
CA GLN A 154 9.87 -7.88 -17.83
C GLN A 154 8.37 -7.66 -17.79
N ALA A 155 7.93 -6.48 -18.22
CA ALA A 155 6.53 -6.10 -18.19
C ALA A 155 5.67 -7.17 -18.87
N HIS A 156 4.62 -7.61 -18.19
CA HIS A 156 3.73 -8.64 -18.71
C HIS A 156 3.25 -8.24 -20.13
N PRO A 157 3.37 -9.11 -21.16
CA PRO A 157 3.02 -8.74 -22.54
C PRO A 157 1.61 -8.18 -22.73
N GLY A 158 0.67 -8.64 -21.90
CA GLY A 158 -0.71 -8.16 -21.86
C GLY A 158 -0.94 -6.82 -21.13
N LEU A 159 0.08 -6.20 -20.54
CA LEU A 159 -0.06 -4.99 -19.73
C LEU A 159 -0.45 -3.77 -20.58
N GLU A 160 0.30 -3.48 -21.64
CA GLU A 160 0.00 -2.33 -22.51
C GLU A 160 -1.38 -2.42 -23.19
N PRO A 161 -1.82 -3.58 -23.74
CA PRO A 161 -3.19 -3.75 -24.21
C PRO A 161 -4.24 -3.50 -23.12
N SER A 162 -3.98 -3.94 -21.89
CA SER A 162 -4.88 -3.75 -20.75
C SER A 162 -5.00 -2.28 -20.35
N LYS A 163 -3.88 -1.55 -20.30
CA LYS A 163 -3.84 -0.10 -20.02
C LYS A 163 -4.57 0.69 -21.10
N ALA A 164 -4.40 0.31 -22.37
CA ALA A 164 -5.11 0.92 -23.49
C ALA A 164 -6.63 0.67 -23.40
N LEU A 165 -7.06 -0.55 -23.05
CA LEU A 165 -8.45 -0.89 -22.82
C LEU A 165 -9.08 -0.05 -21.70
N ILE A 166 -8.42 0.05 -20.55
CA ILE A 166 -8.86 0.88 -19.41
C ILE A 166 -8.97 2.34 -19.84
N SER A 167 -7.91 2.88 -20.45
CA SER A 167 -7.87 4.27 -20.90
C SER A 167 -9.00 4.59 -21.86
N ARG A 168 -9.32 3.67 -22.79
CA ARG A 168 -10.43 3.84 -23.73
C ARG A 168 -11.78 3.84 -23.04
N LEU A 169 -12.07 2.86 -22.18
CA LEU A 169 -13.36 2.73 -21.50
C LEU A 169 -13.63 3.90 -20.51
N TYR A 170 -12.58 4.42 -19.87
CA TYR A 170 -12.68 5.58 -18.96
C TYR A 170 -12.26 6.90 -19.60
N SER A 171 -12.15 6.97 -20.94
CA SER A 171 -11.84 8.21 -21.67
C SER A 171 -13.00 9.21 -21.64
N GLY A 172 -12.75 10.47 -22.00
CA GLY A 172 -13.78 11.51 -22.11
C GLY A 172 -14.79 11.29 -23.25
N ASN A 173 -14.44 10.51 -24.27
CA ASN A 173 -15.31 10.25 -25.42
C ASN A 173 -16.45 9.30 -25.01
N LYS A 174 -17.71 9.66 -25.30
CA LYS A 174 -18.89 8.84 -24.96
C LYS A 174 -19.03 7.62 -25.88
N ASN A 175 -18.53 7.70 -27.12
CA ASN A 175 -18.65 6.63 -28.11
C ASN A 175 -17.67 5.47 -27.86
N SER A 176 -16.58 5.73 -27.14
CA SER A 176 -15.60 4.71 -26.71
C SER A 176 -16.00 3.98 -25.43
N ALA A 177 -17.09 4.39 -24.80
CA ALA A 177 -17.60 3.86 -23.53
C ALA A 177 -18.66 2.78 -23.78
N ASP A 178 -18.31 1.74 -24.56
CA ASP A 178 -19.23 0.66 -24.90
C ASP A 178 -19.75 -0.03 -23.63
N SER A 179 -21.07 0.02 -23.45
CA SER A 179 -21.79 -0.58 -22.32
C SER A 179 -21.62 -2.11 -22.25
N LYS A 180 -21.35 -2.79 -23.37
CA LYS A 180 -21.07 -4.24 -23.39
C LYS A 180 -19.65 -4.54 -22.91
N GLU A 181 -18.66 -3.83 -23.43
CA GLU A 181 -17.26 -4.07 -23.06
C GLU A 181 -16.98 -3.73 -21.60
N ILE A 182 -17.56 -2.64 -21.09
CA ILE A 182 -17.39 -2.30 -19.67
C ILE A 182 -17.92 -3.43 -18.77
N LYS A 183 -19.04 -4.09 -19.12
CA LYS A 183 -19.57 -5.23 -18.32
C LYS A 183 -18.62 -6.40 -18.23
N ILE A 184 -17.78 -6.61 -19.24
CA ILE A 184 -16.83 -7.73 -19.31
C ILE A 184 -15.38 -7.31 -19.01
N LEU A 185 -15.13 -6.07 -18.57
CA LEU A 185 -13.78 -5.54 -18.34
C LEU A 185 -12.89 -6.48 -17.52
N ALA A 186 -13.38 -7.00 -16.39
CA ALA A 186 -12.61 -7.93 -15.57
C ALA A 186 -12.18 -9.19 -16.34
N LYS A 187 -13.09 -9.78 -17.12
CA LYS A 187 -12.80 -10.95 -17.95
C LYS A 187 -11.83 -10.63 -19.09
N SER A 188 -11.95 -9.45 -19.69
CA SER A 188 -11.03 -9.00 -20.74
C SER A 188 -9.62 -8.79 -20.21
N LEU A 189 -9.48 -8.26 -18.99
CA LEU A 189 -8.18 -8.13 -18.32
C LEU A 189 -7.60 -9.50 -18.01
N GLU A 190 -8.37 -10.44 -17.45
CA GLU A 190 -7.89 -11.81 -17.18
C GLU A 190 -7.49 -12.56 -18.46
N LYS A 191 -8.23 -12.35 -19.57
CA LYS A 191 -7.85 -12.92 -20.86
C LYS A 191 -6.49 -12.39 -21.35
N SER A 192 -6.16 -11.14 -21.02
CA SER A 192 -4.91 -10.50 -21.45
C SER A 192 -3.75 -10.74 -20.49
N LEU A 193 -4.02 -10.84 -19.19
CA LEU A 193 -3.03 -10.85 -18.11
C LEU A 193 -2.90 -12.20 -17.38
N GLY A 194 -3.71 -13.18 -17.74
CA GLY A 194 -3.83 -14.43 -16.96
C GLY A 194 -4.70 -14.26 -15.72
N LYS A 195 -4.65 -15.24 -14.80
CA LYS A 195 -5.53 -15.22 -13.63
C LYS A 195 -5.21 -14.04 -12.73
N LYS A 196 -6.27 -13.44 -12.18
CA LYS A 196 -6.18 -12.23 -11.38
C LYS A 196 -5.30 -12.35 -10.13
N ASP A 197 -5.30 -13.52 -9.50
CA ASP A 197 -4.47 -13.82 -8.31
C ASP A 197 -2.98 -14.01 -8.68
N GLU A 198 -2.64 -14.18 -9.96
CA GLU A 198 -1.28 -14.37 -10.48
C GLU A 198 -0.66 -13.07 -11.03
N TRP A 199 -1.39 -11.95 -11.00
CA TRP A 199 -0.87 -10.65 -11.47
C TRP A 199 0.22 -10.15 -10.53
N ASP A 200 1.40 -9.86 -11.08
CA ASP A 200 2.54 -9.33 -10.34
C ASP A 200 2.31 -7.90 -9.84
N PHE A 201 3.12 -7.49 -8.87
CA PHE A 201 3.00 -6.18 -8.21
C PHE A 201 3.11 -5.00 -9.17
N HIS A 202 4.04 -5.06 -10.14
CA HIS A 202 4.22 -3.99 -11.13
C HIS A 202 3.01 -3.87 -12.06
N THR A 203 2.48 -4.99 -12.54
CA THR A 203 1.23 -5.05 -13.30
C THR A 203 0.08 -4.41 -12.51
N LEU A 204 -0.09 -4.78 -11.24
CA LEU A 204 -1.15 -4.25 -10.40
C LEU A 204 -1.07 -2.71 -10.27
N ARG A 205 0.09 -2.15 -9.90
CA ARG A 205 0.24 -0.69 -9.76
C ARG A 205 0.11 0.06 -11.08
N SER A 206 0.61 -0.50 -12.18
CA SER A 206 0.44 0.07 -13.52
C SER A 206 -1.03 0.16 -13.96
N LEU A 207 -1.86 -0.81 -13.57
CA LEU A 207 -3.30 -0.76 -13.82
C LEU A 207 -3.98 0.32 -12.97
N VAL A 208 -3.55 0.52 -11.72
CA VAL A 208 -4.07 1.60 -10.86
C VAL A 208 -3.81 2.95 -11.50
N ASP A 209 -2.62 3.19 -12.02
CA ASP A 209 -2.29 4.46 -12.66
C ASP A 209 -3.22 4.72 -13.85
N SER A 210 -3.53 3.68 -14.62
CA SER A 210 -4.49 3.75 -15.73
C SER A 210 -5.93 4.03 -15.26
N PHE A 211 -6.39 3.39 -14.19
CA PHE A 211 -7.70 3.68 -13.59
C PHE A 211 -7.78 5.10 -13.01
N SER A 212 -6.67 5.62 -12.49
CA SER A 212 -6.57 6.94 -11.85
C SER A 212 -6.71 8.08 -12.85
N LEU A 213 -6.14 7.95 -14.05
CA LEU A 213 -6.35 8.90 -15.16
C LEU A 213 -7.83 9.03 -15.52
N GLY A 214 -8.56 7.91 -15.47
CA GLY A 214 -9.99 7.81 -15.76
C GLY A 214 -10.93 8.11 -14.58
N ARG A 215 -10.42 8.50 -13.40
CA ARG A 215 -11.20 8.53 -12.14
C ARG A 215 -12.51 9.30 -12.22
N LYS A 216 -12.53 10.45 -12.92
CA LYS A 216 -13.74 11.28 -13.07
C LYS A 216 -14.83 10.56 -13.88
N ARG A 217 -14.47 9.58 -14.71
CA ARG A 217 -15.40 8.80 -15.55
C ARG A 217 -15.92 7.54 -14.86
N ARG A 218 -15.44 7.19 -13.66
CA ARG A 218 -16.02 6.12 -12.83
C ARG A 218 -17.54 6.29 -12.66
N ARG A 219 -17.98 7.55 -12.54
CA ARG A 219 -19.37 7.96 -12.31
C ARG A 219 -20.26 7.95 -13.56
N ARG A 220 -19.76 7.47 -14.72
CA ARG A 220 -20.50 7.49 -15.99
C ARG A 220 -21.74 6.58 -16.00
N SER A 221 -21.61 5.37 -15.48
CA SER A 221 -22.71 4.43 -15.31
C SER A 221 -22.43 3.51 -14.12
N GLU A 222 -23.46 2.83 -13.62
CA GLU A 222 -23.33 1.88 -12.52
C GLU A 222 -22.22 0.85 -12.78
N GLN A 223 -22.12 0.35 -14.02
CA GLN A 223 -21.10 -0.62 -14.39
C GLN A 223 -19.68 -0.04 -14.39
N HIS A 224 -19.51 1.25 -14.73
CA HIS A 224 -18.20 1.92 -14.62
C HIS A 224 -17.80 2.06 -13.15
N GLU A 225 -18.71 2.50 -12.28
CA GLU A 225 -18.41 2.71 -10.87
C GLU A 225 -18.08 1.38 -10.18
N LYS A 226 -18.91 0.35 -10.43
CA LYS A 226 -18.70 -1.02 -9.94
C LYS A 226 -17.35 -1.59 -10.32
N ASN A 227 -17.00 -1.55 -11.62
CA ASN A 227 -15.72 -2.10 -12.07
C ASN A 227 -14.54 -1.28 -11.54
N TRP A 228 -14.65 0.04 -11.51
CA TRP A 228 -13.60 0.90 -11.00
C TRP A 228 -13.31 0.59 -9.53
N LEU A 229 -14.33 0.49 -8.67
CA LEU A 229 -14.16 0.14 -7.25
C LEU A 229 -13.54 -1.27 -7.11
N ARG A 230 -14.07 -2.26 -7.81
CA ARG A 230 -13.61 -3.65 -7.67
C ARG A 230 -12.20 -3.89 -8.19
N LEU A 231 -11.84 -3.31 -9.32
CA LEU A 231 -10.55 -3.52 -9.97
C LEU A 231 -9.49 -2.61 -9.38
N THR A 232 -9.76 -1.32 -9.18
CA THR A 232 -8.79 -0.39 -8.56
C THR A 232 -8.51 -0.81 -7.13
N GLY A 233 -9.53 -1.13 -6.33
CA GLY A 233 -9.33 -1.61 -4.96
C GLY A 233 -8.55 -2.93 -4.91
N PHE A 234 -8.80 -3.84 -5.85
CA PHE A 234 -7.98 -5.05 -5.95
C PHE A 234 -6.53 -4.70 -6.30
N CYS A 235 -6.29 -3.88 -7.31
CA CYS A 235 -4.94 -3.55 -7.78
C CYS A 235 -4.15 -2.68 -6.79
N MET A 236 -4.83 -1.92 -5.91
CA MET A 236 -4.19 -1.10 -4.87
C MET A 236 -3.94 -1.83 -3.56
N ARG A 237 -4.53 -3.00 -3.32
CA ARG A 237 -4.40 -3.67 -2.02
C ARG A 237 -2.94 -3.97 -1.66
N PRO A 238 -2.54 -3.88 -0.37
CA PRO A 238 -3.32 -3.42 0.79
C PRO A 238 -3.40 -1.89 0.95
N GLY A 239 -2.91 -1.12 -0.03
CA GLY A 239 -2.81 0.34 -0.01
C GLY A 239 -1.37 0.85 0.10
N PHE A 240 -0.40 -0.05 0.23
CA PHE A 240 1.03 0.24 0.33
C PHE A 240 1.87 -0.90 -0.30
N GLY A 241 3.19 -0.67 -0.39
CA GLY A 241 4.17 -1.65 -0.87
C GLY A 241 5.03 -1.10 -2.02
N ASP A 242 4.50 -0.17 -2.80
CA ASP A 242 5.23 0.58 -3.83
C ASP A 242 5.63 1.95 -3.26
N ALA A 243 6.80 2.45 -3.64
CA ALA A 243 7.28 3.75 -3.18
C ALA A 243 6.33 4.92 -3.53
N THR A 244 5.50 4.78 -4.57
CA THR A 244 4.53 5.81 -4.97
C THR A 244 3.11 5.58 -4.43
N ASP A 245 2.90 4.57 -3.58
CA ASP A 245 1.58 4.26 -3.05
C ASP A 245 1.03 5.34 -2.12
N SER A 246 1.85 5.99 -1.30
CA SER A 246 1.40 7.10 -0.43
C SER A 246 0.72 8.20 -1.25
N TRP A 247 1.29 8.54 -2.42
CA TRP A 247 0.69 9.50 -3.35
C TRP A 247 -0.60 8.97 -3.99
N ARG A 248 -0.62 7.69 -4.42
CA ARG A 248 -1.85 7.08 -4.98
C ARG A 248 -2.99 7.10 -3.97
N ILE A 249 -2.69 6.83 -2.70
CA ILE A 249 -3.66 6.87 -1.61
C ILE A 249 -4.14 8.28 -1.36
N GLU A 250 -3.28 9.30 -1.37
CA GLU A 250 -3.70 10.70 -1.27
C GLU A 250 -4.70 11.06 -2.39
N GLN A 251 -4.42 10.66 -3.63
CA GLN A 251 -5.32 10.89 -4.77
C GLN A 251 -6.66 10.14 -4.63
N ILE A 252 -6.65 8.96 -4.04
CA ILE A 252 -7.85 8.14 -3.79
C ILE A 252 -8.65 8.69 -2.60
N TRP A 253 -7.98 9.16 -1.54
CA TRP A 253 -8.61 9.65 -0.32
C TRP A 253 -9.58 10.81 -0.60
N GLY A 254 -9.21 11.71 -1.52
CA GLY A 254 -10.11 12.78 -1.99
C GLY A 254 -11.45 12.30 -2.60
N LEU A 255 -11.60 10.99 -2.87
CA LEU A 255 -12.85 10.39 -3.31
C LEU A 255 -13.79 10.04 -2.16
N TYR A 256 -13.29 9.86 -0.92
CA TYR A 256 -14.08 9.36 0.20
C TYR A 256 -15.34 10.20 0.45
N GLN A 257 -15.15 11.53 0.58
CA GLN A 257 -16.23 12.50 0.80
C GLN A 257 -17.23 12.59 -0.37
N GLN A 258 -16.85 12.14 -1.58
CA GLN A 258 -17.74 12.16 -2.75
C GLN A 258 -18.72 10.98 -2.79
N GLY A 259 -18.42 9.91 -2.04
CA GLY A 259 -19.16 8.66 -2.05
C GLY A 259 -19.34 8.03 -3.43
N ILE A 260 -20.38 7.20 -3.53
CA ILE A 260 -20.84 6.56 -4.77
C ILE A 260 -21.95 7.36 -5.44
N GLN A 261 -21.99 7.33 -6.77
CA GLN A 261 -23.09 7.92 -7.54
C GLN A 261 -24.31 7.00 -7.58
N PHE A 262 -24.08 5.72 -7.87
CA PHE A 262 -25.14 4.75 -8.12
C PHE A 262 -25.43 4.00 -6.81
N GLN A 263 -26.31 4.59 -5.99
CA GLN A 263 -26.63 4.07 -4.66
C GLN A 263 -27.57 2.86 -4.76
N ASN A 264 -27.00 1.69 -4.52
CA ASN A 264 -27.73 0.45 -4.27
C ASN A 264 -26.91 -0.43 -3.31
N ALA A 265 -27.51 -1.49 -2.77
CA ALA A 265 -26.85 -2.34 -1.77
C ALA A 265 -25.51 -2.92 -2.26
N GLN A 266 -25.43 -3.29 -3.54
CA GLN A 266 -24.20 -3.81 -4.13
C GLN A 266 -23.13 -2.73 -4.30
N GLY A 267 -23.50 -1.52 -4.74
CA GLY A 267 -22.61 -0.37 -4.88
C GLY A 267 -22.01 0.05 -3.55
N TRP A 268 -22.80 0.06 -2.47
CA TRP A 268 -22.30 0.30 -1.12
C TRP A 268 -21.38 -0.82 -0.61
N SER A 269 -21.73 -2.08 -0.87
CA SER A 269 -20.86 -3.21 -0.53
C SER A 269 -19.50 -3.13 -1.26
N ASP A 270 -19.52 -2.78 -2.55
CA ASP A 270 -18.30 -2.59 -3.35
C ASP A 270 -17.47 -1.38 -2.86
N TRP A 271 -18.15 -0.31 -2.41
CA TRP A 271 -17.51 0.87 -1.81
C TRP A 271 -16.77 0.55 -0.52
N TRP A 272 -17.40 -0.14 0.44
CA TRP A 272 -16.73 -0.52 1.68
C TRP A 272 -15.64 -1.56 1.44
N THR A 273 -15.83 -2.47 0.48
CA THR A 273 -14.78 -3.42 0.09
C THR A 273 -13.58 -2.72 -0.53
N PHE A 274 -13.79 -1.67 -1.33
CA PHE A 274 -12.72 -0.84 -1.86
C PHE A 274 -11.89 -0.22 -0.73
N TRP A 275 -12.55 0.46 0.22
CA TRP A 275 -11.85 1.08 1.36
C TRP A 275 -11.16 0.06 2.26
N ARG A 276 -11.77 -1.12 2.45
CA ARG A 276 -11.15 -2.22 3.21
C ARG A 276 -9.82 -2.61 2.59
N ARG A 277 -9.79 -2.76 1.26
CA ARG A 277 -8.60 -3.18 0.51
C ARG A 277 -7.48 -2.15 0.52
N VAL A 278 -7.77 -0.87 0.65
CA VAL A 278 -6.74 0.20 0.62
C VAL A 278 -6.44 0.78 2.00
N SER A 279 -7.11 0.29 3.05
CA SER A 279 -7.02 0.83 4.42
C SER A 279 -5.60 0.85 4.97
N GLY A 280 -4.72 -0.08 4.57
CA GLY A 280 -3.33 -0.10 5.00
C GLY A 280 -2.51 1.11 4.55
N GLY A 281 -2.94 1.80 3.50
CA GLY A 281 -2.30 3.04 3.06
C GLY A 281 -2.81 4.30 3.79
N LEU A 282 -3.88 4.18 4.59
CA LEU A 282 -4.49 5.30 5.29
C LEU A 282 -3.85 5.52 6.65
N ASN A 283 -3.66 6.79 7.02
CA ASN A 283 -3.19 7.17 8.35
C ASN A 283 -4.30 7.02 9.42
N GLU A 284 -3.94 7.17 10.69
CA GLU A 284 -4.86 7.06 11.84
C GLU A 284 -6.08 7.98 11.71
N GLU A 285 -5.88 9.27 11.46
CA GLU A 285 -6.97 10.25 11.31
C GLU A 285 -7.98 9.85 10.22
N GLN A 286 -7.48 9.39 9.07
CA GLN A 286 -8.33 8.94 7.97
C GLN A 286 -9.13 7.69 8.34
N GLN A 287 -8.53 6.76 9.07
CA GLN A 287 -9.23 5.56 9.53
C GLN A 287 -10.30 5.89 10.58
N GLU A 288 -10.03 6.83 11.49
CA GLU A 288 -11.01 7.31 12.47
C GLU A 288 -12.20 8.01 11.81
N VAL A 289 -11.96 8.82 10.77
CA VAL A 289 -13.05 9.39 9.95
C VAL A 289 -13.94 8.29 9.37
N ILE A 290 -13.34 7.23 8.81
CA ILE A 290 -14.10 6.10 8.27
C ILE A 290 -14.96 5.45 9.35
N LEU A 291 -14.38 5.20 10.54
CA LEU A 291 -15.09 4.59 11.65
C LEU A 291 -16.28 5.46 12.09
N GLY A 292 -16.06 6.76 12.29
CA GLY A 292 -17.10 7.70 12.70
C GLY A 292 -18.33 7.69 11.80
N ASP A 293 -18.12 7.59 10.48
CA ASP A 293 -19.21 7.56 9.49
C ASP A 293 -20.07 6.29 9.54
N ILE A 294 -19.47 5.14 9.90
CA ILE A 294 -20.14 3.84 9.94
C ILE A 294 -20.56 3.40 11.35
N ALA A 295 -20.01 3.99 12.42
CA ALA A 295 -20.21 3.57 13.81
C ALA A 295 -21.69 3.47 14.21
N LYS A 296 -22.54 4.40 13.76
CA LYS A 296 -23.98 4.38 14.03
C LYS A 296 -24.71 3.14 13.50
N TYR A 297 -24.20 2.52 12.43
CA TYR A 297 -24.74 1.28 11.87
C TYR A 297 -24.17 0.04 12.57
N LEU A 298 -22.96 0.15 13.12
CA LEU A 298 -22.26 -0.91 13.84
C LEU A 298 -22.67 -1.02 15.31
N HIS A 299 -23.20 0.05 15.89
CA HIS A 299 -23.63 0.08 17.29
C HIS A 299 -24.70 -1.01 17.58
N PRO A 300 -24.68 -1.70 18.74
CA PRO A 300 -25.67 -2.74 19.09
C PRO A 300 -27.11 -2.23 19.09
N GLY A 301 -27.32 -0.97 19.46
CA GLY A 301 -28.61 -0.29 19.42
C GLY A 301 -29.16 -0.04 18.00
N ALA A 302 -28.32 -0.10 16.96
CA ALA A 302 -28.74 0.12 15.57
C ALA A 302 -29.83 -0.86 15.13
N MET A 303 -29.81 -2.09 15.65
CA MET A 303 -30.80 -3.12 15.32
C MET A 303 -32.14 -2.92 16.04
N LYS A 304 -32.17 -2.18 17.15
CA LYS A 304 -33.42 -1.85 17.85
C LYS A 304 -34.22 -0.75 17.15
N ASN A 305 -33.55 0.06 16.32
CA ASN A 305 -34.17 1.13 15.55
C ASN A 305 -34.38 0.69 14.09
N ALA A 306 -35.63 0.47 13.68
CA ALA A 306 -35.97 -0.03 12.35
C ALA A 306 -35.36 0.80 11.19
N LYS A 307 -35.33 2.13 11.32
CA LYS A 307 -34.77 3.03 10.30
C LYS A 307 -33.25 2.86 10.16
N THR A 308 -32.56 2.74 11.29
CA THR A 308 -31.10 2.56 11.32
C THR A 308 -30.71 1.17 10.82
N PHE A 309 -31.47 0.14 11.23
CA PHE A 309 -31.28 -1.23 10.77
C PHE A 309 -31.50 -1.38 9.26
N GLN A 310 -32.58 -0.83 8.72
CA GLN A 310 -32.82 -0.84 7.28
C GLN A 310 -31.73 -0.06 6.54
N GLY A 311 -31.34 1.12 7.04
CA GLY A 311 -30.23 1.88 6.46
C GLY A 311 -28.90 1.14 6.46
N ALA A 312 -28.61 0.35 7.50
CA ALA A 312 -27.41 -0.51 7.54
C ALA A 312 -27.46 -1.61 6.46
N LYS A 313 -28.63 -2.25 6.29
CA LYS A 313 -28.83 -3.26 5.23
C LYS A 313 -28.66 -2.66 3.84
N ASP A 314 -29.32 -1.54 3.57
CA ASP A 314 -29.30 -0.87 2.26
C ASP A 314 -27.90 -0.35 1.90
N LYS A 315 -27.08 -0.07 2.91
CA LYS A 315 -25.70 0.39 2.76
C LYS A 315 -24.65 -0.72 2.96
N GLY A 316 -25.03 -1.99 2.91
CA GLY A 316 -24.06 -3.09 2.92
C GLY A 316 -23.37 -3.32 4.27
N TYR A 317 -24.17 -3.57 5.32
CA TYR A 317 -23.72 -3.80 6.70
C TYR A 317 -22.55 -4.78 6.84
N GLU A 318 -22.59 -5.94 6.16
CA GLU A 318 -21.49 -6.92 6.27
C GLU A 318 -20.15 -6.33 5.81
N ALA A 319 -20.16 -5.54 4.74
CA ALA A 319 -18.96 -4.90 4.23
C ALA A 319 -18.48 -3.78 5.16
N MET A 320 -19.38 -3.07 5.86
CA MET A 320 -19.01 -2.12 6.93
C MET A 320 -18.33 -2.82 8.11
N VAL A 321 -18.88 -3.97 8.56
CA VAL A 321 -18.28 -4.79 9.62
C VAL A 321 -16.85 -5.18 9.23
N ARG A 322 -16.68 -5.71 8.02
CA ARG A 322 -15.37 -6.13 7.52
C ARG A 322 -14.40 -4.97 7.34
N LEU A 323 -14.87 -3.80 6.91
CA LEU A 323 -14.09 -2.59 6.80
C LEU A 323 -13.57 -2.15 8.18
N SER A 324 -14.47 -1.96 9.15
CA SER A 324 -14.11 -1.46 10.49
C SER A 324 -13.06 -2.32 11.18
N ALA A 325 -13.13 -3.64 11.01
CA ALA A 325 -12.17 -4.55 11.60
C ALA A 325 -10.83 -4.62 10.86
N SER A 326 -10.75 -4.06 9.65
CA SER A 326 -9.51 -3.95 8.88
C SER A 326 -8.77 -2.64 9.10
N LEU A 327 -9.33 -1.72 9.89
CA LEU A 327 -8.71 -0.43 10.26
C LEU A 327 -7.75 -0.66 11.44
N GLU A 328 -6.48 -0.95 11.15
CA GLU A 328 -5.49 -1.32 12.17
C GLU A 328 -4.82 -0.11 12.83
N ASN A 329 -5.00 1.09 12.31
CA ASN A 329 -4.50 2.33 12.92
C ASN A 329 -5.55 3.03 13.76
N LEU A 330 -6.68 2.39 14.08
CA LEU A 330 -7.63 2.94 15.07
C LEU A 330 -7.03 2.98 16.47
N TYR A 331 -7.56 3.87 17.31
CA TYR A 331 -7.27 3.87 18.74
C TYR A 331 -7.65 2.53 19.38
N VAL A 332 -6.85 2.10 20.35
CA VAL A 332 -7.06 0.82 21.04
C VAL A 332 -8.45 0.75 21.68
N ASP A 333 -8.92 1.84 22.28
CA ASP A 333 -10.24 1.91 22.93
C ASP A 333 -11.38 1.68 21.93
N ASP A 334 -11.28 2.23 20.72
CA ASP A 334 -12.26 2.02 19.66
C ASP A 334 -12.24 0.57 19.15
N LYS A 335 -11.06 -0.04 19.04
CA LYS A 335 -10.94 -1.47 18.73
C LYS A 335 -11.58 -2.34 19.81
N VAL A 336 -11.37 -2.02 21.09
CA VAL A 336 -11.97 -2.73 22.22
C VAL A 336 -13.49 -2.61 22.21
N LEU A 337 -14.01 -1.41 21.93
CA LEU A 337 -15.43 -1.15 21.81
C LEU A 337 -16.06 -1.97 20.68
N LEU A 338 -15.47 -1.91 19.47
CA LEU A 338 -15.93 -2.67 18.30
C LEU A 338 -15.88 -4.18 18.56
N ALA A 339 -14.76 -4.69 19.09
CA ALA A 339 -14.59 -6.11 19.41
C ALA A 339 -15.66 -6.59 20.41
N THR A 340 -15.94 -5.79 21.44
CA THR A 340 -17.00 -6.09 22.41
C THR A 340 -18.38 -6.15 21.75
N TRP A 341 -18.68 -5.21 20.85
CA TRP A 341 -19.93 -5.23 20.08
C TRP A 341 -20.03 -6.46 19.20
N TYR A 342 -18.97 -6.83 18.48
CA TYR A 342 -18.98 -8.00 17.60
C TYR A 342 -19.05 -9.31 18.36
N LEU A 343 -18.36 -9.45 19.48
CA LEU A 343 -18.49 -10.61 20.36
C LEU A 343 -19.95 -10.77 20.83
N SER A 344 -20.56 -9.68 21.30
CA SER A 344 -21.96 -9.70 21.73
C SER A 344 -22.90 -10.05 20.57
N LYS A 345 -22.67 -9.54 19.37
CA LYS A 345 -23.52 -9.83 18.21
C LYS A 345 -23.36 -11.26 17.74
N ALA A 346 -22.13 -11.75 17.62
CA ALA A 346 -21.82 -13.10 17.17
C ALA A 346 -22.46 -14.18 18.07
N ILE A 347 -22.48 -13.95 19.39
CA ILE A 347 -23.10 -14.89 20.34
C ILE A 347 -24.63 -14.85 20.30
N ASN A 348 -25.22 -13.66 20.16
CA ASN A 348 -26.65 -13.45 20.37
C ASN A 348 -27.46 -13.35 19.07
N GLN A 349 -26.83 -13.35 17.90
CA GLN A 349 -27.46 -13.07 16.62
C GLN A 349 -26.92 -14.00 15.53
N SER A 350 -27.82 -14.64 14.80
CA SER A 350 -27.47 -15.49 13.65
C SER A 350 -27.19 -14.68 12.38
N GLN A 351 -27.70 -13.44 12.30
CA GLN A 351 -27.52 -12.63 11.10
C GLN A 351 -26.10 -12.07 11.03
N PHE A 352 -25.37 -12.41 9.97
CA PHE A 352 -23.97 -12.02 9.76
C PHE A 352 -23.00 -12.56 10.83
N GLU A 353 -23.36 -13.64 11.52
CA GLU A 353 -22.59 -14.26 12.60
C GLU A 353 -21.12 -14.48 12.21
N GLN A 354 -20.85 -15.07 11.04
CA GLN A 354 -19.48 -15.28 10.54
C GLN A 354 -18.70 -13.97 10.35
N ALA A 355 -19.36 -12.89 9.92
CA ALA A 355 -18.69 -11.60 9.75
C ALA A 355 -18.34 -10.95 11.11
N HIS A 356 -19.16 -11.17 12.14
CA HIS A 356 -18.87 -10.71 13.50
C HIS A 356 -17.72 -11.49 14.13
N TRP A 357 -17.70 -12.82 13.98
CA TRP A 357 -16.55 -13.64 14.43
C TRP A 357 -15.26 -13.25 13.71
N TRP A 358 -15.33 -13.08 12.40
CA TRP A 358 -14.19 -12.63 11.60
C TRP A 358 -13.69 -11.25 12.07
N ALA A 359 -14.60 -10.29 12.29
CA ALA A 359 -14.25 -8.94 12.74
C ALA A 359 -13.60 -8.95 14.13
N LEU A 360 -14.14 -9.74 15.06
CA LEU A 360 -13.54 -9.92 16.38
C LEU A 360 -12.11 -10.46 16.28
N GLY A 361 -11.91 -11.53 15.51
CA GLY A 361 -10.58 -12.12 15.33
C GLY A 361 -9.58 -11.16 14.69
N ARG A 362 -10.04 -10.31 13.76
CA ARG A 362 -9.21 -9.32 13.08
C ARG A 362 -8.78 -8.18 14.01
N LEU A 363 -9.74 -7.61 14.77
CA LEU A 363 -9.48 -6.52 15.72
C LEU A 363 -8.58 -6.94 16.88
N ALA A 364 -8.76 -8.18 17.36
CA ALA A 364 -8.01 -8.72 18.49
C ALA A 364 -6.80 -9.56 18.06
N SER A 365 -6.41 -9.54 16.78
CA SER A 365 -5.26 -10.30 16.27
C SER A 365 -3.97 -9.88 16.96
N ARG A 366 -3.13 -10.85 17.33
CA ARG A 366 -1.80 -10.59 17.92
C ARG A 366 -0.75 -10.14 16.90
N THR A 367 -1.00 -10.40 15.61
CA THR A 367 -0.09 -10.05 14.52
C THR A 367 -0.85 -9.22 13.48
N PRO A 368 -0.86 -7.88 13.61
CA PRO A 368 -1.46 -6.99 12.61
C PRO A 368 -0.81 -7.15 11.23
N LEU A 369 -1.51 -6.71 10.17
CA LEU A 369 -1.00 -6.69 8.80
C LEU A 369 -0.06 -5.49 8.55
N TYR A 370 -0.39 -4.34 9.14
CA TYR A 370 0.29 -3.07 8.89
C TYR A 370 0.27 -2.11 10.10
N GLY A 371 -0.66 -2.29 11.04
CA GLY A 371 -0.74 -1.47 12.24
C GLY A 371 0.42 -1.73 13.19
N SER A 372 0.83 -0.69 13.93
CA SER A 372 1.86 -0.83 14.97
C SER A 372 1.43 -1.80 16.07
N GLN A 373 2.40 -2.51 16.67
CA GLN A 373 2.18 -3.33 17.86
C GLN A 373 1.58 -2.54 19.03
N HIS A 374 1.85 -1.23 19.11
CA HIS A 374 1.23 -0.35 20.12
C HIS A 374 -0.29 -0.23 20.00
N ASN A 375 -0.84 -0.49 18.81
CA ASN A 375 -2.27 -0.41 18.55
C ASN A 375 -2.96 -1.77 18.74
N VAL A 376 -2.24 -2.81 19.19
CA VAL A 376 -2.83 -4.13 19.46
C VAL A 376 -3.62 -4.09 20.77
N VAL A 377 -4.82 -4.66 20.77
CA VAL A 377 -5.64 -4.79 21.98
C VAL A 377 -4.86 -5.54 23.06
N THR A 378 -4.83 -5.03 24.29
CA THR A 378 -4.03 -5.61 25.38
C THR A 378 -4.37 -7.08 25.65
N ARG A 379 -3.38 -7.85 26.13
CA ARG A 379 -3.60 -9.27 26.46
C ARG A 379 -4.68 -9.44 27.53
N GLU A 380 -4.74 -8.55 28.53
CA GLU A 380 -5.73 -8.61 29.61
C GLU A 380 -7.15 -8.48 29.06
N GLN A 381 -7.35 -7.60 28.08
CA GLN A 381 -8.65 -7.42 27.45
C GLN A 381 -9.05 -8.61 26.58
N VAL A 382 -8.10 -9.21 25.87
CA VAL A 382 -8.33 -10.44 25.08
C VAL A 382 -8.71 -11.61 25.99
N GLU A 383 -7.99 -11.79 27.10
CA GLU A 383 -8.25 -12.86 28.07
C GLU A 383 -9.64 -12.76 28.71
N GLN A 384 -10.19 -11.55 28.89
CA GLN A 384 -11.58 -11.37 29.33
C GLN A 384 -12.62 -11.90 28.33
N TRP A 385 -12.29 -11.94 27.03
CA TRP A 385 -13.21 -12.44 26.00
C TRP A 385 -13.07 -13.94 25.77
N LEU A 386 -11.88 -14.51 25.95
CA LEU A 386 -11.59 -15.92 25.65
C LEU A 386 -12.56 -16.93 26.27
N PRO A 387 -13.00 -16.80 27.54
CA PRO A 387 -14.00 -17.71 28.11
C PRO A 387 -15.27 -17.84 27.25
N LYS A 388 -15.78 -16.72 26.72
CA LYS A 388 -16.98 -16.72 25.87
C LYS A 388 -16.74 -17.40 24.53
N LEU A 389 -15.53 -17.31 23.96
CA LEU A 389 -15.15 -18.05 22.75
C LEU A 389 -14.98 -19.55 23.03
N LEU A 390 -14.46 -19.90 24.21
CA LEU A 390 -14.29 -21.27 24.69
C LEU A 390 -15.62 -21.96 25.04
N GLU A 391 -16.72 -21.24 25.16
CA GLU A 391 -18.07 -21.82 25.28
C GLU A 391 -18.70 -22.18 23.92
N GLN A 392 -18.22 -21.60 22.81
CA GLN A 392 -18.85 -21.79 21.49
C GLN A 392 -18.60 -23.18 20.89
N ASN A 393 -19.55 -23.69 20.10
CA ASN A 393 -19.34 -24.93 19.35
C ASN A 393 -18.52 -24.68 18.08
N TRP A 394 -17.21 -24.94 18.14
CA TRP A 394 -16.26 -24.71 17.06
C TRP A 394 -16.42 -25.64 15.85
N ILE A 395 -17.12 -26.77 16.02
CA ILE A 395 -17.47 -27.66 14.90
C ILE A 395 -18.62 -27.02 14.09
N LYS A 396 -19.59 -26.41 14.78
CA LYS A 396 -20.74 -25.73 14.15
C LYS A 396 -20.34 -24.38 13.57
N GLU A 397 -19.52 -23.61 14.28
CA GLU A 397 -19.07 -22.28 13.86
C GLU A 397 -17.53 -22.20 13.85
N PRO A 398 -16.88 -22.61 12.75
CA PRO A 398 -15.42 -22.61 12.63
C PRO A 398 -14.80 -21.21 12.68
N MET A 399 -15.53 -20.14 12.35
CA MET A 399 -14.98 -18.79 12.40
C MET A 399 -14.75 -18.32 13.84
N ALA A 400 -15.55 -18.80 14.80
CA ALA A 400 -15.31 -18.55 16.22
C ALA A 400 -13.97 -19.18 16.68
N ALA A 401 -13.67 -20.38 16.17
CA ALA A 401 -12.38 -21.05 16.42
C ALA A 401 -11.23 -20.27 15.78
N PHE A 402 -11.39 -19.82 14.52
CA PHE A 402 -10.36 -19.03 13.84
C PHE A 402 -10.11 -17.68 14.53
N ALA A 403 -11.16 -17.01 15.02
CA ALA A 403 -11.01 -15.79 15.81
C ALA A 403 -10.17 -16.03 17.07
N CYS A 404 -10.42 -17.15 17.77
CA CYS A 404 -9.65 -17.57 18.94
C CYS A 404 -8.17 -17.83 18.59
N VAL A 405 -7.89 -18.47 17.45
CA VAL A 405 -6.53 -18.70 16.94
C VAL A 405 -5.81 -17.37 16.72
N LEU A 406 -6.45 -16.37 16.11
CA LEU A 406 -5.84 -15.05 15.86
C LEU A 406 -5.55 -14.28 17.15
N MET A 407 -6.43 -14.43 18.14
CA MET A 407 -6.31 -13.83 19.48
C MET A 407 -5.22 -14.48 20.33
N CYS A 408 -4.91 -15.76 20.08
CA CYS A 408 -3.95 -16.55 20.86
C CYS A 408 -2.69 -16.93 20.07
N ARG A 409 -2.52 -16.43 18.83
CA ARG A 409 -1.37 -16.72 17.99
C ARG A 409 -0.10 -16.28 18.73
N LYS A 410 0.87 -17.19 18.82
CA LYS A 410 2.11 -16.94 19.52
C LYS A 410 3.00 -16.02 18.68
N THR A 411 3.35 -14.88 19.27
CA THR A 411 4.20 -13.87 18.64
C THR A 411 5.67 -14.01 19.06
N GLY A 412 5.91 -14.56 20.25
CA GLY A 412 7.23 -14.57 20.87
C GLY A 412 7.48 -13.37 21.79
N ASP A 413 6.59 -12.38 21.76
CA ASP A 413 6.56 -11.26 22.70
C ASP A 413 5.56 -11.55 23.84
N ARG A 414 6.09 -11.67 25.06
CA ARG A 414 5.30 -11.93 26.27
C ARG A 414 4.34 -10.79 26.65
N SER A 415 4.55 -9.59 26.11
CA SER A 415 3.67 -8.44 26.33
C SER A 415 2.38 -8.53 25.50
N LEU A 416 2.46 -9.19 24.33
CA LEU A 416 1.33 -9.38 23.41
C LEU A 416 0.64 -10.74 23.58
N ASP A 417 1.44 -11.77 23.87
CA ASP A 417 0.97 -13.15 24.02
C ASP A 417 0.05 -13.29 25.25
N VAL A 418 -1.08 -13.99 25.05
CA VAL A 418 -1.94 -14.42 26.16
C VAL A 418 -1.24 -15.48 27.02
N SER A 419 -1.72 -15.66 28.25
CA SER A 419 -1.16 -16.62 29.20
C SER A 419 -1.13 -18.06 28.66
N ASP A 420 -0.13 -18.80 29.14
CA ASP A 420 0.06 -20.21 28.77
C ASP A 420 -1.15 -21.09 29.13
N ASP A 421 -1.88 -20.75 30.20
CA ASP A 421 -3.10 -21.44 30.61
C ASP A 421 -4.19 -21.32 29.53
N TYR A 422 -4.51 -20.10 29.10
CA TYR A 422 -5.47 -19.89 28.01
C TYR A 422 -5.01 -20.52 26.71
N ARG A 423 -3.71 -20.41 26.34
CA ARG A 423 -3.21 -21.09 25.14
C ARG A 423 -3.40 -22.61 25.21
N THR A 424 -3.17 -23.22 26.37
CA THR A 424 -3.36 -24.67 26.57
C THR A 424 -4.84 -25.05 26.40
N GLN A 425 -5.75 -24.30 27.02
CA GLN A 425 -7.20 -24.52 26.85
C GLN A 425 -7.64 -24.40 25.38
N VAL A 426 -7.12 -23.41 24.65
CA VAL A 426 -7.41 -23.22 23.23
C VAL A 426 -6.86 -24.38 22.39
N LEU A 427 -5.61 -24.79 22.61
CA LEU A 427 -5.00 -25.93 21.91
C LEU A 427 -5.79 -27.22 22.11
N ASP A 428 -6.20 -27.51 23.35
CA ASP A 428 -6.95 -28.74 23.64
C ASP A 428 -8.34 -28.72 23.00
N LYS A 429 -9.01 -27.57 23.02
CA LYS A 429 -10.30 -27.43 22.34
C LYS A 429 -10.17 -27.47 20.82
N LEU A 430 -9.07 -26.97 20.23
CA LEU A 430 -8.80 -27.09 18.79
C LEU A 430 -8.63 -28.56 18.39
N LYS A 431 -7.88 -29.35 19.17
CA LYS A 431 -7.75 -30.80 18.98
C LYS A 431 -9.11 -31.50 19.08
N ALA A 432 -9.88 -31.21 20.12
CA ALA A 432 -11.20 -31.81 20.34
C ALA A 432 -12.19 -31.49 19.20
N SER A 433 -12.08 -30.29 18.63
CA SER A 433 -12.90 -29.82 17.50
C SER A 433 -12.38 -30.28 16.13
N LYS A 434 -11.27 -31.04 16.08
CA LYS A 434 -10.60 -31.49 14.85
C LYS A 434 -10.24 -30.32 13.92
N ALA A 435 -9.79 -29.21 14.48
CA ALA A 435 -9.34 -28.06 13.72
C ALA A 435 -8.09 -28.38 12.86
N PRO A 436 -7.83 -27.62 11.78
CA PRO A 436 -6.64 -27.78 10.96
C PRO A 436 -5.33 -27.74 11.77
N SER A 437 -4.35 -28.59 11.42
CA SER A 437 -3.07 -28.68 12.16
C SER A 437 -2.33 -27.36 12.21
N ASN A 438 -2.35 -26.60 11.12
CA ASN A 438 -1.72 -25.29 11.04
C ASN A 438 -2.31 -24.27 12.04
N TRP A 439 -3.58 -24.41 12.47
CA TRP A 439 -4.15 -23.55 13.50
C TRP A 439 -3.60 -23.87 14.90
N LEU A 440 -3.33 -25.15 15.19
CA LEU A 440 -2.67 -25.55 16.43
C LEU A 440 -1.23 -25.02 16.46
N GLU A 441 -0.54 -25.14 15.33
CA GLU A 441 0.83 -24.65 15.18
C GLU A 441 0.95 -23.14 15.42
N LEU A 442 0.00 -22.34 14.91
CA LEU A 442 -0.03 -20.89 15.12
C LEU A 442 -0.19 -20.49 16.60
N VAL A 443 -0.87 -21.30 17.42
CA VAL A 443 -1.07 -21.03 18.85
C VAL A 443 0.08 -21.59 19.70
N ALA A 444 0.69 -22.69 19.27
CA ALA A 444 1.78 -23.35 20.00
C ALA A 444 3.16 -22.71 19.77
N GLU A 445 3.42 -22.27 18.53
CA GLU A 445 4.72 -21.88 18.02
C GLU A 445 4.66 -20.53 17.30
N VAL A 446 5.79 -19.84 17.23
CA VAL A 446 5.90 -18.63 16.41
C VAL A 446 5.97 -19.05 14.95
N LYS A 447 4.84 -18.96 14.24
CA LYS A 447 4.69 -19.35 12.84
C LYS A 447 3.95 -18.31 12.03
N GLU A 448 4.25 -18.28 10.74
CA GLU A 448 3.57 -17.44 9.76
C GLU A 448 2.24 -18.05 9.33
N LEU A 449 1.29 -17.20 8.95
CA LEU A 449 0.03 -17.67 8.37
C LEU A 449 0.29 -18.32 7.02
N SER A 450 -0.38 -19.43 6.74
CA SER A 450 -0.42 -19.97 5.39
C SER A 450 -1.09 -18.98 4.43
N GLU A 451 -0.89 -19.14 3.12
CA GLU A 451 -1.58 -18.33 2.11
C GLU A 451 -3.12 -18.46 2.24
N SER A 452 -3.61 -19.66 2.53
CA SER A 452 -5.04 -19.92 2.71
C SER A 452 -5.61 -19.23 3.95
N ASP A 453 -4.89 -19.21 5.06
CA ASP A 453 -5.34 -18.51 6.27
C ASP A 453 -5.15 -17.00 6.17
N SER A 454 -4.12 -16.52 5.46
CA SER A 454 -3.96 -15.11 5.09
C SER A 454 -5.15 -14.64 4.26
N LYS A 455 -5.57 -15.42 3.25
CA LYS A 455 -6.76 -15.12 2.44
C LYS A 455 -8.05 -15.12 3.27
N LYS A 456 -8.18 -16.02 4.25
CA LYS A 456 -9.29 -16.00 5.21
C LYS A 456 -9.25 -14.74 6.08
N LEU A 457 -8.08 -14.36 6.59
CA LEU A 457 -7.90 -13.23 7.49
C LEU A 457 -8.09 -11.88 6.79
N PHE A 458 -7.58 -11.72 5.58
CA PHE A 458 -7.62 -10.44 4.86
C PHE A 458 -8.79 -10.35 3.87
N GLY A 459 -9.45 -11.48 3.59
CA GLY A 459 -10.57 -11.58 2.65
C GLY A 459 -10.17 -11.52 1.17
N ASP A 460 -8.89 -11.30 0.87
CA ASP A 460 -8.26 -11.30 -0.45
C ASP A 460 -6.82 -11.82 -0.29
N ALA A 461 -6.24 -12.41 -1.34
CA ALA A 461 -4.81 -12.74 -1.34
C ALA A 461 -3.99 -11.45 -1.48
N LEU A 462 -2.87 -11.30 -0.78
CA LEU A 462 -1.93 -10.20 -1.01
C LEU A 462 -1.32 -10.32 -2.42
N PRO A 463 -0.88 -9.20 -3.04
CA PRO A 463 -0.13 -9.26 -4.29
C PRO A 463 1.10 -10.17 -4.21
N ALA A 464 1.40 -10.89 -5.30
CA ALA A 464 2.67 -11.61 -5.42
C ALA A 464 3.85 -10.63 -5.27
N GLY A 465 4.81 -10.96 -4.40
CA GLY A 465 5.95 -10.09 -4.07
C GLY A 465 5.75 -9.18 -2.84
N LEU A 466 4.53 -9.08 -2.31
CA LEU A 466 4.28 -8.40 -1.05
C LEU A 466 4.23 -9.42 0.09
N HIS A 467 5.26 -9.42 0.92
CA HIS A 467 5.35 -10.27 2.11
C HIS A 467 5.24 -9.43 3.38
N LEU A 468 4.62 -10.01 4.41
CA LEU A 468 4.70 -9.48 5.76
C LEU A 468 6.15 -9.59 6.23
N LEU A 469 6.80 -8.45 6.45
CA LEU A 469 8.12 -8.40 7.05
C LEU A 469 8.02 -8.80 8.53
N LYS A 470 9.06 -9.46 9.05
CA LYS A 470 9.22 -9.69 10.49
C LYS A 470 9.70 -8.39 11.13
N ASP A 471 9.11 -8.03 12.27
CA ASP A 471 9.70 -7.04 13.17
C ASP A 471 10.97 -7.60 13.83
#